data_AF-A0A7C6BCQ3-F1
#
_entry.id   AF-A0A7C6BCQ3-F1
#
_cell.length_a   1.000
_cell.length_b   1.000
_cell.length_c   1.000
_cell.angle_alpha   90.00
_cell.angle_beta   90.00
_cell.angle_gamma   90.00
#
_symmetry.space_group_name_H-M   'P 1'
#
loop_
_entity.id
_entity.type
_entity.pdbx_description
1 polymer ?
#
loop_
_entity_poly.entity_id
_entity_poly.type
_entity_poly.pdbx_seq_one_letter_code
_entity_poly.pdbx_strand_id
1 'polypeptide(L)'
;MQTINLIFKYISILIVAFLSIFLFSSCEDEELEISSKVLMLKVDYLTNEFEGGVETTYNVPTSSFTITTQYNAPGDFGNIKLIYQEANQVIFDGSIIWMGKGHIAIPQNILPANQFQRVLTNDIIFPRAGYENVFNPNETEYDYEQVWASVQGLVKVREYLKSNPNATIKLFLYTPSVGVGNPEDWDWIIFMKD
;
A
#
# COMPACT_ATOMS: atom_id res chain seq x y z
N MET A 1 46.34 59.12 15.78
CA MET A 1 46.29 58.32 14.53
C MET A 1 46.09 56.82 14.77
N GLN A 2 46.68 56.22 15.82
CA GLN A 2 46.51 54.79 16.16
C GLN A 2 45.10 54.37 16.60
N THR A 3 44.37 55.23 17.31
CA THR A 3 43.03 54.93 17.86
C THR A 3 41.94 54.79 16.79
N ILE A 4 42.04 55.55 15.69
CA ILE A 4 41.08 55.51 14.58
C ILE A 4 41.20 54.18 13.82
N ASN A 5 42.42 53.71 13.56
CA ASN A 5 42.67 52.42 12.90
C ASN A 5 42.18 51.22 13.71
N LEU A 6 42.16 51.32 15.04
CA LEU A 6 41.64 50.26 15.90
C LEU A 6 40.11 50.13 15.79
N ILE A 7 39.39 51.27 15.75
CA ILE A 7 37.93 51.33 15.61
C ILE A 7 37.49 50.76 14.26
N PHE A 8 38.17 51.13 13.15
CA PHE A 8 37.88 50.57 11.83
C PHE A 8 38.09 49.05 11.76
N LYS A 9 39.10 48.52 12.47
CA LYS A 9 39.37 47.08 12.51
C LYS A 9 38.27 46.31 13.22
N TYR A 10 37.74 46.83 14.34
CA TYR A 10 36.61 46.21 15.04
C TYR A 10 35.30 46.29 14.25
N ILE A 11 35.07 47.39 13.52
CA ILE A 11 33.90 47.54 12.63
C ILE A 11 33.97 46.52 11.48
N SER A 12 35.13 46.35 10.85
CA SER A 12 35.31 45.32 9.81
C SER A 12 35.09 43.90 10.32
N ILE A 13 35.55 43.56 11.53
CA ILE A 13 35.33 42.25 12.15
C ILE A 13 33.84 42.02 12.43
N LEU A 14 33.12 43.05 12.89
CA LEU A 14 31.68 42.97 13.15
C LEU A 14 30.86 42.80 11.87
N ILE A 15 31.24 43.46 10.77
CA ILE A 15 30.56 43.33 9.47
C ILE A 15 30.77 41.94 8.88
N VAL A 16 31.99 41.38 8.96
CA VAL A 16 32.27 40.00 8.50
C VAL A 16 31.50 38.97 9.33
N ALA A 17 31.43 39.17 10.65
CA ALA A 17 30.66 38.29 11.54
C ALA A 17 29.14 38.38 11.30
N PHE A 18 28.62 39.54 10.87
CA PHE A 18 27.19 39.71 10.54
C PHE A 18 26.86 39.12 9.16
N LEU A 19 27.76 39.22 8.17
CA LEU A 19 27.59 38.58 6.86
C LEU A 19 27.66 37.05 6.93
N SER A 20 28.44 36.47 7.85
CA SER A 20 28.52 35.02 8.01
C SER A 20 27.26 34.40 8.63
N ILE A 21 26.41 35.19 9.30
CA ILE A 21 25.13 34.70 9.86
C ILE A 21 24.06 34.57 8.76
N PHE A 22 24.17 35.33 7.66
CA PHE A 22 23.22 35.25 6.53
C PHE A 22 23.49 34.09 5.56
N LEU A 23 24.61 33.38 5.67
CA LEU A 23 24.99 32.30 4.74
C LEU A 23 24.61 30.89 5.20
N PHE A 24 24.00 30.72 6.39
CA PHE A 24 23.61 29.40 6.90
C PHE A 24 22.10 29.16 7.00
N SER A 25 21.27 30.07 6.49
CA SER A 25 19.82 29.85 6.39
C SER A 25 19.46 29.30 5.00
N SER A 26 20.11 28.21 4.58
CA SER A 26 19.56 27.37 3.52
C SER A 26 18.51 26.48 4.19
N CYS A 27 17.28 26.98 4.27
CA CYS A 27 16.13 26.12 4.46
C CYS A 27 16.06 25.28 3.19
N GLU A 28 16.57 24.04 3.24
CA GLU A 28 16.20 23.04 2.25
C GLU A 28 14.69 22.90 2.39
N ASP A 29 13.94 23.48 1.45
CA ASP A 29 12.55 23.12 1.25
C ASP A 29 12.59 21.62 0.93
N GLU A 30 12.31 20.77 1.92
CA GLU A 30 11.94 19.37 1.66
C GLU A 30 10.74 19.44 0.74
N GLU A 31 10.98 19.22 -0.55
CA GLU A 31 9.94 19.01 -1.53
C GLU A 31 9.14 17.81 -1.01
N LEU A 32 7.97 18.08 -0.43
CA LEU A 32 7.06 17.04 0.04
C LEU A 32 6.72 16.19 -1.18
N GLU A 33 7.43 15.09 -1.35
CA GLU A 33 7.15 14.03 -2.32
C GLU A 33 5.76 13.49 -1.97
N ILE A 34 4.72 14.11 -2.56
CA ILE A 34 3.34 13.71 -2.32
C ILE A 34 3.13 12.38 -3.05
N SER A 35 3.32 11.29 -2.31
CA SER A 35 3.18 9.92 -2.77
C SER A 35 1.92 9.30 -2.19
N SER A 36 1.38 8.32 -2.92
CA SER A 36 0.30 7.46 -2.47
C SER A 36 0.86 6.10 -2.14
N LYS A 37 0.43 5.48 -1.05
CA LYS A 37 0.80 4.11 -0.73
C LYS A 37 -0.39 3.18 -0.87
N VAL A 38 -0.11 1.98 -1.35
CA VAL A 38 -1.08 0.88 -1.39
C VAL A 38 -0.52 -0.29 -0.61
N LEU A 39 -1.31 -0.77 0.35
CA LEU A 39 -1.06 -2.00 1.08
C LEU A 39 -1.83 -3.13 0.39
N MET A 40 -1.13 -4.20 0.00
CA MET A 40 -1.73 -5.47 -0.37
C MET A 40 -1.56 -6.49 0.77
N LEU A 41 -2.62 -7.21 1.11
CA LEU A 41 -2.61 -8.30 2.08
C LEU A 41 -3.14 -9.58 1.42
N LYS A 42 -2.61 -10.73 1.86
CA LYS A 42 -2.97 -12.08 1.42
C LYS A 42 -3.52 -12.85 2.61
N VAL A 43 -4.70 -13.42 2.45
CA VAL A 43 -5.41 -14.21 3.47
C VAL A 43 -5.85 -15.51 2.82
N ASP A 44 -5.52 -16.64 3.45
CA ASP A 44 -5.88 -17.97 2.96
C ASP A 44 -7.41 -18.12 2.90
N TYR A 45 -7.92 -18.67 1.79
CA TYR A 45 -9.36 -18.76 1.54
C TYR A 45 -10.10 -19.69 2.51
N LEU A 46 -9.48 -20.79 2.94
CA LEU A 46 -10.15 -21.83 3.73
C LEU A 46 -10.08 -21.56 5.23
N THR A 47 -8.91 -21.10 5.69
CA THR A 47 -8.57 -20.95 7.10
C THR A 47 -8.78 -19.52 7.60
N ASN A 48 -8.88 -18.54 6.69
CA ASN A 48 -8.82 -17.11 7.00
C ASN A 48 -7.54 -16.73 7.76
N GLU A 49 -6.45 -17.49 7.60
CA GLU A 49 -5.17 -17.10 8.18
C GLU A 49 -4.52 -15.99 7.35
N PHE A 50 -4.03 -14.96 8.02
CA PHE A 50 -3.23 -13.93 7.38
C PHE A 50 -1.86 -14.50 7.03
N GLU A 51 -1.50 -14.47 5.76
CA GLU A 51 -0.27 -15.10 5.25
C GLU A 51 0.86 -14.11 5.00
N GLY A 52 0.53 -12.86 4.67
CA GLY A 52 1.53 -11.84 4.37
C GLY A 52 1.00 -10.65 3.59
N GLY A 53 1.88 -9.71 3.27
CA GLY A 53 1.50 -8.51 2.53
C GLY A 53 2.69 -7.70 2.06
N VAL A 54 2.41 -6.60 1.37
CA VAL A 54 3.42 -5.66 0.87
C VAL A 54 2.84 -4.27 0.76
N GLU A 55 3.63 -3.26 1.13
CA GLU A 55 3.33 -1.85 0.91
C GLU A 55 4.10 -1.37 -0.31
N THR A 56 3.41 -0.72 -1.25
CA THR A 56 4.02 -0.14 -2.45
C THR A 56 3.73 1.36 -2.47
N THR A 57 4.78 2.14 -2.75
CA THR A 57 4.69 3.60 -2.91
C THR A 57 4.55 3.95 -4.39
N TYR A 58 3.63 4.85 -4.69
CA TYR A 58 3.38 5.41 -6.02
C TYR A 58 3.65 6.91 -5.98
N ASN A 59 4.50 7.40 -6.87
CA ASN A 59 4.89 8.82 -6.95
C ASN A 59 3.84 9.65 -7.68
N VAL A 60 2.57 9.44 -7.32
CA VAL A 60 1.42 10.19 -7.82
C VAL A 60 0.51 10.51 -6.64
N PRO A 61 0.24 11.80 -6.35
CA PRO A 61 -0.76 12.17 -5.38
C PRO A 61 -2.15 11.93 -5.96
N THR A 62 -2.95 11.15 -5.28
CA THR A 62 -4.29 10.78 -5.74
C THR A 62 -5.28 10.90 -4.58
N SER A 63 -6.44 11.48 -4.87
CA SER A 63 -7.54 11.57 -3.90
C SER A 63 -8.43 10.32 -3.92
N SER A 64 -8.32 9.50 -4.97
CA SER A 64 -9.13 8.31 -5.17
C SER A 64 -8.28 7.05 -5.38
N PHE A 65 -8.92 5.92 -5.12
CA PHE A 65 -8.37 4.60 -5.36
C PHE A 65 -9.38 3.85 -6.21
N THR A 66 -9.15 3.76 -7.52
CA THR A 66 -9.98 3.01 -8.44
C THR A 66 -9.18 1.84 -8.99
N ILE A 67 -9.72 0.64 -8.87
CA ILE A 67 -9.11 -0.57 -9.44
C ILE A 67 -9.91 -0.95 -10.68
N THR A 68 -9.21 -1.13 -11.79
CA THR A 68 -9.78 -1.76 -12.99
C THR A 68 -9.20 -3.16 -13.15
N THR A 69 -10.04 -4.09 -13.57
CA THR A 69 -9.69 -5.51 -13.70
C THR A 69 -9.56 -5.88 -15.17
N GLN A 70 -8.42 -6.45 -15.55
CA GLN A 70 -8.23 -7.14 -16.82
C GLN A 70 -8.14 -8.64 -16.57
N TYR A 71 -9.11 -9.39 -17.09
CA TYR A 71 -9.19 -10.83 -16.89
C TYR A 71 -9.12 -11.56 -18.22
N ASN A 72 -8.14 -12.44 -18.35
CA ASN A 72 -8.03 -13.38 -19.45
C ASN A 72 -8.38 -14.77 -18.92
N ALA A 73 -9.55 -15.26 -19.29
CA ALA A 73 -10.04 -16.56 -18.86
C ALA A 73 -9.09 -17.69 -19.34
N PRO A 74 -8.77 -18.66 -18.47
CA PRO A 74 -7.86 -19.75 -18.82
C PRO A 74 -8.53 -20.75 -19.77
N GLY A 75 -7.89 -20.99 -20.92
CA GLY A 75 -8.03 -22.24 -21.67
C GLY A 75 -7.13 -23.29 -21.03
N ASP A 76 -5.82 -23.19 -21.34
CA ASP A 76 -4.75 -23.83 -20.55
C ASP A 76 -4.10 -22.82 -19.59
N PHE A 77 -3.93 -21.58 -20.07
CA PHE A 77 -3.32 -20.47 -19.35
C PHE A 77 -4.23 -19.24 -19.42
N GLY A 78 -4.36 -18.55 -18.30
CA GLY A 78 -5.04 -17.28 -18.15
C GLY A 78 -4.33 -16.41 -17.13
N ASN A 79 -4.86 -15.22 -16.88
CA ASN A 79 -4.34 -14.33 -15.86
C ASN A 79 -5.37 -13.28 -15.45
N ILE A 80 -5.15 -12.67 -14.29
CA ILE A 80 -5.86 -11.49 -13.84
C ILE A 80 -4.86 -10.39 -13.51
N LYS A 81 -5.14 -9.17 -14.00
CA LYS A 81 -4.40 -7.95 -13.65
C LYS A 81 -5.34 -6.96 -13.00
N LEU A 82 -4.89 -6.37 -11.90
CA LEU A 82 -5.54 -5.23 -11.28
C LEU A 82 -4.68 -3.99 -11.52
N ILE A 83 -5.31 -2.94 -12.01
CA ILE A 83 -4.66 -1.68 -12.37
C ILE A 83 -5.21 -0.60 -11.47
N TYR A 84 -4.31 0.05 -10.74
CA TYR A 84 -4.60 1.30 -10.06
C TYR A 84 -4.71 2.41 -11.11
N GLN A 85 -5.95 2.82 -11.39
CA GLN A 85 -6.28 3.67 -12.53
C GLN A 85 -5.61 5.04 -12.46
N GLU A 86 -5.61 5.67 -11.29
CA GLU A 86 -5.09 7.02 -11.10
C GLU A 86 -3.57 7.09 -11.22
N ALA A 87 -2.86 6.03 -10.82
CA ALA A 87 -1.41 5.92 -11.02
C ALA A 87 -1.03 5.30 -12.39
N ASN A 88 -2.00 4.75 -13.11
CA ASN A 88 -1.80 3.92 -14.29
C ASN A 88 -0.74 2.83 -14.06
N GLN A 89 -0.83 2.13 -12.92
CA GLN A 89 0.12 1.08 -12.53
C GLN A 89 -0.60 -0.25 -12.28
N VAL A 90 0.05 -1.34 -12.68
CA VAL A 90 -0.38 -2.69 -12.30
C VAL A 90 -0.01 -2.91 -10.85
N ILE A 91 -1.00 -3.23 -10.02
CA ILE A 91 -0.83 -3.48 -8.59
C ILE A 91 -0.97 -4.97 -8.23
N PHE A 92 -1.53 -5.74 -9.14
CA PHE A 92 -1.60 -7.20 -9.07
C PHE A 92 -1.50 -7.80 -10.47
N ASP A 93 -0.71 -8.85 -10.62
CA ASP A 93 -0.65 -9.69 -11.82
C ASP A 93 -0.50 -11.14 -11.38
N GLY A 94 -1.55 -11.94 -11.53
CA GLY A 94 -1.60 -13.34 -11.14
C GLY A 94 -1.95 -14.24 -12.32
N SER A 95 -1.15 -15.28 -12.52
CA SER A 95 -1.44 -16.30 -13.54
C SER A 95 -2.46 -17.33 -13.05
N ILE A 96 -3.25 -17.87 -13.97
CA ILE A 96 -4.24 -18.90 -13.70
C ILE A 96 -3.97 -20.05 -14.65
N ILE A 97 -3.84 -21.28 -14.11
CA ILE A 97 -3.46 -22.44 -14.90
C ILE A 97 -4.53 -23.53 -14.76
N TRP A 98 -4.98 -24.07 -15.90
CA TRP A 98 -5.86 -25.23 -15.92
C TRP A 98 -5.08 -26.49 -15.51
N MET A 99 -5.58 -27.24 -14.52
CA MET A 99 -4.91 -28.44 -13.99
C MET A 99 -3.45 -28.19 -13.57
N GLY A 100 -3.18 -26.96 -13.11
CA GLY A 100 -1.89 -26.53 -12.57
C GLY A 100 -2.10 -25.42 -11.55
N LYS A 101 -0.99 -24.89 -11.04
CA LYS A 101 -0.98 -23.78 -10.08
C LYS A 101 -0.29 -22.59 -10.71
N GLY A 102 -1.05 -21.52 -10.92
CA GLY A 102 -0.50 -20.21 -11.24
C GLY A 102 0.23 -19.57 -10.05
N HIS A 103 0.76 -18.38 -10.27
CA HIS A 103 1.53 -17.63 -9.28
C HIS A 103 1.30 -16.13 -9.42
N ILE A 104 1.52 -15.41 -8.32
CA ILE A 104 1.51 -13.96 -8.27
C ILE A 104 2.87 -13.46 -8.80
N ALA A 105 2.85 -12.74 -9.92
CA ALA A 105 4.02 -12.10 -10.51
C ALA A 105 4.22 -10.66 -9.99
N ILE A 106 3.11 -9.96 -9.73
CA ILE A 106 3.09 -8.64 -9.09
C ILE A 106 2.06 -8.66 -7.97
N PRO A 107 2.38 -8.12 -6.78
CA PRO A 107 3.68 -7.55 -6.38
C PRO A 107 4.72 -8.62 -6.06
N GLN A 108 6.00 -8.24 -6.14
CA GLN A 108 7.11 -9.07 -5.67
C GLN A 108 7.39 -8.79 -4.18
N ASN A 109 8.16 -9.67 -3.54
CA ASN A 109 8.64 -9.49 -2.16
C ASN A 109 7.52 -9.35 -1.11
N ILE A 110 6.45 -10.14 -1.25
CA ILE A 110 5.42 -10.24 -0.21
C ILE A 110 6.08 -10.70 1.09
N LEU A 111 6.00 -9.85 2.12
CA LEU A 111 6.55 -10.15 3.43
C LEU A 111 5.64 -11.17 4.14
N PRO A 112 6.21 -12.16 4.83
CA PRO A 112 5.41 -13.14 5.57
C PRO A 112 4.70 -12.50 6.77
N ALA A 113 3.60 -13.12 7.20
CA ALA A 113 2.74 -12.61 8.27
C ALA A 113 3.47 -12.24 9.56
N ASN A 114 4.51 -13.00 9.93
CA ASN A 114 5.29 -12.76 11.15
C ASN A 114 6.12 -11.46 11.13
N GLN A 115 6.22 -10.78 9.98
CA GLN A 115 6.85 -9.46 9.86
C GLN A 115 5.86 -8.31 10.07
N PHE A 116 4.57 -8.59 10.20
CA PHE A 116 3.57 -7.57 10.49
C PHE A 116 3.26 -7.52 11.98
N GLN A 117 3.39 -6.33 12.55
CA GLN A 117 3.00 -6.08 13.94
C GLN A 117 1.49 -6.09 14.09
N ARG A 118 1.02 -6.62 15.23
CA ARG A 118 -0.38 -6.57 15.66
C ARG A 118 -0.57 -5.58 16.79
N VAL A 119 -1.74 -4.96 16.84
CA VAL A 119 -2.14 -4.16 18.00
C VAL A 119 -2.30 -5.05 19.23
N LEU A 120 -2.11 -4.48 20.42
CA LEU A 120 -2.29 -5.17 21.70
C LEU A 120 -3.74 -5.12 22.22
N THR A 121 -4.61 -4.42 21.50
CA THR A 121 -6.01 -4.23 21.86
C THR A 121 -6.87 -5.35 21.28
N ASN A 122 -7.96 -5.67 21.97
CA ASN A 122 -8.92 -6.70 21.56
C ASN A 122 -10.13 -6.12 20.80
N ASP A 123 -10.05 -4.85 20.39
CA ASP A 123 -11.12 -4.21 19.64
C ASP A 123 -11.13 -4.68 18.19
N ILE A 124 -12.34 -4.75 17.63
CA ILE A 124 -12.55 -4.99 16.21
C ILE A 124 -12.95 -3.66 15.58
N ILE A 125 -12.22 -3.24 14.54
CA ILE A 125 -12.57 -2.05 13.75
C ILE A 125 -12.97 -2.53 12.36
N PHE A 126 -14.11 -2.04 11.91
CA PHE A 126 -14.63 -2.26 10.56
C PHE A 126 -14.37 -1.04 9.68
N PRO A 127 -14.16 -1.23 8.37
CA PRO A 127 -14.06 -0.11 7.44
C PRO A 127 -15.39 0.62 7.35
N ARG A 128 -15.38 1.95 7.47
CA ARG A 128 -16.62 2.76 7.47
C ARG A 128 -17.35 2.72 6.14
N ALA A 129 -16.60 2.67 5.04
CA ALA A 129 -17.15 2.62 3.68
C ALA A 129 -17.40 1.18 3.18
N GLY A 130 -17.16 0.17 4.02
CA GLY A 130 -17.38 -1.23 3.67
C GLY A 130 -16.34 -1.81 2.71
N TYR A 131 -16.79 -2.77 1.90
CA TYR A 131 -15.98 -3.58 1.00
C TYR A 131 -16.43 -3.44 -0.46
N GLU A 132 -15.49 -3.51 -1.38
CA GLU A 132 -15.72 -3.56 -2.82
C GLU A 132 -15.01 -4.80 -3.37
N ASN A 133 -15.79 -5.75 -3.88
CA ASN A 133 -15.22 -6.89 -4.59
C ASN A 133 -14.92 -6.50 -6.04
N VAL A 134 -13.65 -6.25 -6.35
CA VAL A 134 -13.20 -5.72 -7.64
C VAL A 134 -13.21 -6.77 -8.76
N PHE A 135 -13.45 -8.04 -8.42
CA PHE A 135 -13.63 -9.11 -9.38
C PHE A 135 -14.50 -10.24 -8.81
N ASN A 136 -15.79 -10.22 -9.15
CA ASN A 136 -16.76 -11.24 -8.78
C ASN A 136 -17.63 -11.66 -9.99
N PRO A 137 -17.05 -12.34 -10.99
CA PRO A 137 -17.74 -12.61 -12.26
C PRO A 137 -19.00 -13.47 -12.11
N ASN A 138 -19.12 -14.22 -11.00
CA ASN A 138 -20.27 -15.09 -10.72
C ASN A 138 -21.28 -14.47 -9.75
N GLU A 139 -21.06 -13.22 -9.32
CA GLU A 139 -21.90 -12.52 -8.33
C GLU A 139 -22.11 -13.34 -7.04
N THR A 140 -21.10 -14.13 -6.67
CA THR A 140 -21.15 -14.95 -5.46
C THR A 140 -21.23 -14.05 -4.23
N GLU A 141 -22.16 -14.35 -3.34
CA GLU A 141 -22.24 -13.70 -2.04
C GLU A 141 -21.17 -14.29 -1.10
N TYR A 142 -20.34 -13.42 -0.52
CA TYR A 142 -19.26 -13.80 0.39
C TYR A 142 -19.37 -13.04 1.70
N ASP A 143 -18.99 -13.70 2.79
CA ASP A 143 -18.82 -13.07 4.10
C ASP A 143 -17.40 -12.48 4.20
N TYR A 144 -17.27 -11.17 3.92
CA TYR A 144 -15.99 -10.47 4.01
C TYR A 144 -15.56 -10.18 5.46
N GLU A 145 -16.43 -10.33 6.45
CA GLU A 145 -16.07 -10.03 7.84
C GLU A 145 -15.08 -11.05 8.40
N GLN A 146 -15.20 -12.33 8.03
CA GLN A 146 -14.26 -13.38 8.44
C GLN A 146 -12.85 -13.12 7.89
N VAL A 147 -12.78 -12.80 6.60
CA VAL A 147 -11.52 -12.44 5.94
C VAL A 147 -10.92 -11.20 6.60
N TRP A 148 -11.74 -10.18 6.85
CA TRP A 148 -11.31 -8.93 7.47
C TRP A 148 -10.82 -9.10 8.92
N ALA A 149 -11.47 -9.97 9.70
CA ALA A 149 -11.11 -10.24 11.08
C ALA A 149 -9.65 -10.71 11.22
N SER A 150 -9.11 -11.39 10.21
CA SER A 150 -7.72 -11.86 10.20
C SER A 150 -6.68 -10.74 10.12
N VAL A 151 -7.01 -9.62 9.45
CA VAL A 151 -6.09 -8.52 9.13
C VAL A 151 -6.37 -7.23 9.90
N GLN A 152 -7.58 -7.04 10.41
CA GLN A 152 -7.98 -5.77 11.05
C GLN A 152 -7.05 -5.37 12.21
N GLY A 153 -6.55 -6.36 12.96
CA GLY A 153 -5.64 -6.14 14.09
C GLY A 153 -4.19 -5.84 13.72
N LEU A 154 -3.82 -5.77 12.44
CA LEU A 154 -2.47 -5.37 12.02
C LEU A 154 -2.28 -3.87 12.24
N VAL A 155 -1.14 -3.47 12.84
CA VAL A 155 -0.81 -2.05 13.07
C VAL A 155 -0.89 -1.27 11.76
N LYS A 156 -0.34 -1.83 10.68
CA LYS A 156 -0.37 -1.24 9.34
C LYS A 156 -1.79 -1.01 8.81
N VAL A 157 -2.71 -1.96 9.03
CA VAL A 157 -4.11 -1.80 8.66
C VAL A 157 -4.77 -0.66 9.43
N ARG A 158 -4.47 -0.53 10.74
CA ARG A 158 -4.96 0.60 11.55
C ARG A 158 -4.46 1.95 11.04
N GLU A 159 -3.20 2.03 10.62
CA GLU A 159 -2.61 3.23 10.05
C GLU A 159 -3.37 3.68 8.80
N TYR A 160 -3.63 2.75 7.87
CA TYR A 160 -4.36 3.04 6.63
C TYR A 160 -5.82 3.45 6.87
N LEU A 161 -6.50 2.79 7.82
CA LEU A 161 -7.86 3.22 8.21
C LEU A 161 -7.87 4.61 8.84
N LYS A 162 -6.79 5.01 9.51
CA LYS A 162 -6.68 6.33 10.14
C LYS A 162 -6.35 7.42 9.12
N SER A 163 -5.47 7.13 8.16
CA SER A 163 -5.08 8.08 7.12
C SER A 163 -6.20 8.28 6.09
N ASN A 164 -6.95 7.23 5.77
CA ASN A 164 -8.06 7.26 4.81
C ASN A 164 -9.35 6.64 5.38
N PRO A 165 -10.01 7.29 6.35
CA PRO A 165 -11.12 6.70 7.11
C PRO A 165 -12.40 6.44 6.32
N ASN A 166 -12.50 7.00 5.11
CA ASN A 166 -13.65 6.86 4.24
C ASN A 166 -13.35 6.03 2.98
N ALA A 167 -12.14 5.45 2.88
CA ALA A 167 -11.82 4.54 1.79
C ALA A 167 -12.57 3.21 1.94
N THR A 168 -13.09 2.72 0.83
CA THR A 168 -13.60 1.36 0.71
C THR A 168 -12.43 0.38 0.66
N ILE A 169 -12.56 -0.76 1.35
CA ILE A 169 -11.59 -1.84 1.26
C ILE A 169 -11.84 -2.59 -0.05
N LYS A 170 -10.84 -2.64 -0.92
CA LYS A 170 -10.95 -3.38 -2.19
C LYS A 170 -10.42 -4.79 -2.00
N LEU A 171 -11.12 -5.78 -2.53
CA LEU A 171 -10.72 -7.17 -2.41
C LEU A 171 -11.18 -8.01 -3.60
N PHE A 172 -10.57 -9.18 -3.78
CA PHE A 172 -11.10 -10.22 -4.68
C PHE A 172 -10.54 -11.59 -4.27
N LEU A 173 -11.22 -12.65 -4.73
CA LEU A 173 -10.76 -14.03 -4.55
C LEU A 173 -9.87 -14.42 -5.74
N TYR A 174 -8.60 -14.68 -5.46
CA TYR A 174 -7.64 -15.16 -6.45
C TYR A 174 -7.63 -16.68 -6.49
N THR A 175 -7.89 -17.26 -7.66
CA THR A 175 -7.99 -18.71 -7.89
C THR A 175 -6.94 -19.16 -8.92
N PRO A 176 -5.66 -19.37 -8.51
CA PRO A 176 -4.58 -19.68 -9.44
C PRO A 176 -4.67 -21.07 -10.07
N SER A 177 -5.47 -21.97 -9.49
CA SER A 177 -5.71 -23.34 -9.97
C SER A 177 -7.18 -23.55 -10.33
N VAL A 178 -7.44 -23.87 -11.61
CA VAL A 178 -8.80 -24.11 -12.14
C VAL A 178 -8.91 -25.46 -12.88
N GLY A 179 -10.10 -25.83 -13.32
CA GLY A 179 -10.42 -27.15 -13.87
C GLY A 179 -11.13 -27.99 -12.80
N VAL A 180 -10.41 -28.94 -12.17
CA VAL A 180 -10.87 -29.50 -10.89
C VAL A 180 -10.80 -28.44 -9.78
N GLY A 181 -9.82 -27.53 -9.87
CA GLY A 181 -9.54 -26.52 -8.86
C GLY A 181 -8.99 -27.11 -7.56
N ASN A 182 -8.15 -26.35 -6.86
CA ASN A 182 -7.75 -26.70 -5.50
C ASN A 182 -7.93 -25.47 -4.59
N PRO A 183 -9.00 -25.42 -3.77
CA PRO A 183 -9.24 -24.31 -2.86
C PRO A 183 -8.11 -24.02 -1.87
N GLU A 184 -7.22 -24.98 -1.60
CA GLU A 184 -6.00 -24.77 -0.78
C GLU A 184 -4.97 -23.85 -1.45
N ASP A 185 -5.12 -23.58 -2.75
CA ASP A 185 -4.26 -22.65 -3.48
C ASP A 185 -4.87 -21.25 -3.58
N TRP A 186 -6.07 -21.03 -3.03
CA TRP A 186 -6.85 -19.81 -3.24
C TRP A 186 -6.65 -18.82 -2.10
N ASP A 187 -6.65 -17.54 -2.45
CA ASP A 187 -6.38 -16.47 -1.50
C ASP A 187 -7.32 -15.30 -1.71
N TRP A 188 -7.78 -14.73 -0.60
CA TRP A 188 -8.29 -13.38 -0.61
C TRP A 188 -7.13 -12.40 -0.71
N ILE A 189 -7.20 -11.54 -1.73
CA ILE A 189 -6.27 -10.43 -1.89
C ILE A 189 -7.01 -9.15 -1.53
N ILE A 190 -6.44 -8.40 -0.58
CA ILE A 190 -7.04 -7.18 -0.01
C ILE A 190 -6.13 -6.00 -0.33
N PHE A 191 -6.71 -4.87 -0.75
CA PHE A 191 -6.01 -3.62 -1.01
C PHE A 191 -6.57 -2.47 -0.19
N MET A 192 -5.66 -1.64 0.32
CA MET A 192 -5.97 -0.39 1.01
C MET A 192 -5.05 0.71 0.47
N LYS A 193 -5.59 1.92 0.30
CA LYS A 193 -4.80 3.13 0.03
C LYS A 193 -4.72 3.98 1.30
N ASP A 194 -3.57 4.57 1.54
CA ASP A 194 -3.37 5.57 2.59
C ASP A 194 -4.09 6.91 2.35
#